data_AF-A0A0F4IVS5-F1
#
_entry.id   AF-A0A0F4IVS5-F1
#
_cell.length_a   1.000
_cell.length_b   1.000
_cell.length_c   1.000
_cell.angle_alpha   90.00
_cell.angle_beta   90.00
_cell.angle_gamma   90.00
#
_symmetry.space_group_name_H-M   'P 1'
#
loop_
_entity.id
_entity.type
_entity.pdbx_description
1 polymer ?
#
loop_
_entity_poly.entity_id
_entity_poly.type
_entity_poly.pdbx_seq_one_letter_code
_entity_poly.pdbx_strand_id
1 'polypeptide(L)' 'MGGRKVTAHVFGVDADLGRAFDPGDVSALLRRAGFEDVDLSEEGPIRWEGGGPQVWTADNI' A
#
# COMPACT_ATOMS: atom_id res chain seq x y z
N MET A 1 10.60 4.27 14.68
CA MET A 1 9.23 4.03 14.19
C MET A 1 9.33 3.11 12.98
N GLY A 2 8.63 1.98 12.97
CA GLY A 2 8.69 1.01 11.87
C GLY A 2 7.39 1.04 11.08
N GLY A 3 7.44 1.54 9.83
CA GLY A 3 6.28 1.57 8.94
C GLY A 3 5.74 0.18 8.60
N ARG A 4 4.60 0.14 7.94
CA ARG A 4 3.94 -1.10 7.52
C ARG A 4 4.58 -1.62 6.23
N LYS A 5 4.77 -2.94 6.12
CA LYS A 5 5.33 -3.56 4.91
C LYS A 5 4.31 -3.49 3.78
N VAL A 6 4.74 -3.08 2.59
CA VAL A 6 3.95 -3.14 1.37
C VAL A 6 4.50 -4.28 0.52
N THR A 7 3.66 -5.25 0.17
CA THR A 7 4.01 -6.39 -0.68
C THR A 7 3.14 -6.36 -1.93
N ALA A 8 3.75 -6.52 -3.11
CA ALA A 8 3.03 -6.77 -4.35
C ALA A 8 2.96 -8.27 -4.62
N HIS A 9 1.76 -8.77 -4.92
CA HIS A 9 1.52 -10.16 -5.29
C HIS A 9 1.22 -10.22 -6.78
N VAL A 10 2.19 -10.63 -7.60
CA VAL A 10 2.13 -10.57 -9.06
C VAL A 10 2.49 -11.92 -9.65
N PHE A 11 1.61 -12.52 -10.44
CA PHE A 11 1.81 -13.84 -11.05
C PHE A 11 2.25 -14.94 -10.06
N GLY A 12 1.74 -14.89 -8.82
CA GLY A 12 2.08 -15.84 -7.76
C GLY A 12 3.41 -15.59 -7.06
N VAL A 13 4.05 -14.44 -7.29
CA VAL A 13 5.30 -14.04 -6.65
C VAL A 13 5.08 -12.81 -5.76
N ASP A 14 5.69 -12.84 -4.58
CA ASP A 14 5.64 -11.76 -3.60
C ASP A 14 6.88 -10.88 -3.73
N ALA A 15 6.69 -9.58 -3.96
CA ALA A 15 7.75 -8.58 -3.99
C ALA A 15 7.59 -7.59 -2.84
N ASP A 16 8.63 -7.42 -2.01
CA ASP A 16 8.68 -6.39 -0.97
C ASP A 16 8.92 -5.03 -1.63
N LEU A 17 7.94 -4.13 -1.53
CA LEU A 17 8.04 -2.77 -2.05
C LEU A 17 8.62 -1.79 -1.02
N GLY A 18 8.72 -2.19 0.25
CA GLY A 18 9.28 -1.37 1.32
C GLY A 18 8.28 -1.07 2.43
N ARG A 19 8.47 0.09 3.07
CA ARG A 19 7.70 0.52 4.25
C ARG A 19 6.94 1.80 3.96
N ALA A 20 5.65 1.80 4.32
CA ALA A 20 4.78 2.95 4.19
C ALA A 20 4.21 3.35 5.55
N PHE A 21 4.04 4.64 5.77
CA PHE A 21 3.54 5.23 7.00
C PHE A 21 2.14 5.83 6.83
N ASP A 22 1.78 6.17 5.60
CA ASP A 22 0.48 6.68 5.20
C ASP A 22 0.08 6.14 3.81
N PRO A 23 -1.15 6.38 3.34
CA PRO A 23 -1.58 5.93 2.01
C PRO A 23 -0.81 6.57 0.84
N GLY A 24 -0.25 7.78 1.02
CA GLY A 24 0.57 8.45 0.02
C GLY A 24 1.87 7.69 -0.24
N ASP A 25 2.50 7.18 0.80
CA ASP A 25 3.65 6.28 0.68
C ASP A 25 3.28 5.00 -0.09
N VAL A 26 2.12 4.40 0.18
CA VAL A 26 1.64 3.21 -0.55
C VAL A 26 1.53 3.50 -2.05
N SER A 27 0.92 4.62 -2.41
CA SER A 27 0.81 5.06 -3.81
C SER A 27 2.18 5.26 -4.47
N ALA A 28 3.12 5.90 -3.76
CA ALA A 28 4.48 6.10 -4.26
C ALA A 28 5.24 4.78 -4.49
N LEU A 29 5.07 3.80 -3.59
CA LEU A 29 5.69 2.48 -3.72
C LEU A 29 5.10 1.68 -4.89
N LEU A 30 3.77 1.71 -5.06
CA LEU A 30 3.09 1.06 -6.18
C LEU A 30 3.52 1.65 -7.53
N ARG A 31 3.59 2.98 -7.62
CA ARG A 31 4.05 3.66 -8.84
C ARG A 31 5.47 3.27 -9.22
N ARG A 32 6.38 3.15 -8.24
CA ARG A 32 7.76 2.69 -8.47
C ARG A 32 7.83 1.24 -8.97
N ALA A 33 6.86 0.42 -8.60
CA ALA A 33 6.72 -0.96 -9.06
C ALA A 33 5.98 -1.07 -10.42
N GLY A 34 5.58 0.04 -11.04
CA GLY A 34 4.90 0.07 -12.33
C GLY A 34 3.37 -0.02 -12.26
N PHE A 35 2.79 0.06 -11.07
CA PHE A 35 1.34 0.14 -10.89
C PHE A 35 0.92 1.62 -10.91
N GLU A 36 0.44 2.08 -12.06
CA GLU A 36 -0.08 3.43 -12.25
C GLU A 36 -1.60 3.47 -12.06
N ASP A 37 -2.12 4.65 -11.68
CA ASP A 37 -3.56 4.94 -11.53
C ASP A 37 -4.35 3.96 -10.65
N VAL A 38 -3.70 3.36 -9.64
CA VAL A 38 -4.41 2.48 -8.72
C VAL A 38 -5.22 3.28 -7.71
N ASP A 39 -6.53 3.07 -7.72
CA ASP A 39 -7.42 3.61 -6.71
C ASP A 39 -7.26 2.82 -5.39
N LEU A 40 -6.76 3.51 -4.37
CA LEU A 40 -6.56 2.95 -3.03
C LEU A 40 -7.85 2.84 -2.23
N SER A 41 -8.90 3.59 -2.60
CA SER A 41 -10.15 3.72 -1.87
C SER A 41 -11.17 2.63 -2.21
N GLU A 42 -11.01 1.96 -3.35
CA GLU A 42 -11.85 0.85 -3.77
C GLU A 42 -11.20 -0.50 -3.43
N GLU A 43 -12.03 -1.50 -3.09
CA GLU A 43 -11.59 -2.90 -3.04
C GLU A 43 -11.39 -3.41 -4.48
N GLY A 44 -10.23 -3.07 -5.06
CA GLY A 44 -9.79 -3.45 -6.41
C GLY A 44 -8.68 -4.53 -6.39
N PRO A 45 -7.63 -4.43 -7.23
CA PRO A 45 -6.50 -5.38 -7.21
C PRO A 45 -5.65 -5.27 -5.94
N ILE A 46 -5.95 -4.31 -5.07
CA ILE A 46 -5.26 -4.10 -3.80
C ILE A 46 -6.06 -4.72 -2.67
N ARG A 47 -5.36 -5.50 -1.86
CA ARG A 47 -5.84 -6.00 -0.59
C ARG A 47 -5.06 -5.34 0.54
N TRP A 48 -5.79 -4.77 1.48
CA TRP A 48 -5.21 -4.15 2.67
C TRP A 48 -5.07 -5.19 3.79
N GLU A 49 -3.85 -5.41 4.25
CA GLU A 49 -3.56 -6.25 5.41
C GLU A 49 -3.42 -5.38 6.67
N GLY A 50 -4.19 -5.72 7.72
CA GLY A 50 -4.21 -4.94 8.97
C GLY A 50 -4.99 -3.63 8.90
N GLY A 51 -5.99 -3.55 8.01
CA GLY A 51 -6.91 -2.41 7.88
C GLY A 51 -6.68 -1.59 6.61
N GLY A 52 -7.78 -1.10 6.03
CA GLY A 52 -7.82 -0.31 4.79
C GLY A 52 -7.24 1.10 4.93
N PRO A 53 -7.37 1.94 3.89
CA PRO A 53 -6.83 3.30 3.87
C PRO A 53 -7.27 4.12 5.08
N GLN A 54 -8.49 3.90 5.58
CA GLN A 54 -9.06 4.55 6.76
C GLN A 54 -8.28 4.30 8.06
N VAL A 55 -7.54 3.20 8.16
CA VAL A 55 -6.67 2.88 9.31
C VAL A 55 -5.28 3.48 9.13
N TRP A 56 -4.91 3.84 7.90
CA TRP A 56 -3.61 4.40 7.53
C TRP A 56 -3.64 5.93 7.38
N THR A 57 -4.81 6.53 7.14
CA THR A 57 -5.05 7.95 7.38
C THR A 57 -4.90 8.19 8.86
N ALA A 58 -3.78 8.81 9.25
CA ALA A 58 -3.47 9.13 10.63
C ALA A 58 -4.72 9.66 11.36
N ASP A 59 -5.14 8.96 12.41
CA ASP A 59 -5.74 9.66 13.55
C ASP A 59 -4.67 10.68 13.95
N ASN A 60 -5.01 11.97 13.79
CA ASN A 60 -4.09 13.08 13.99
C ASN A 60 -3.28 12.87 15.28
N ILE A 61 -1.95 12.85 15.15
CA ILE A 61 -1.03 13.09 16.27
C ILE A 61 -1.13 14.56 16.69
#